data_AF-A0A916SSS9-F1
#
_entry.id   AF-A0A916SSS9-F1
#
_cell.length_a   1.000
_cell.length_b   1.000
_cell.length_c   1.000
_cell.angle_alpha   90.00
_cell.angle_beta   90.00
_cell.angle_gamma   90.00
#
_symmetry.space_group_name_H-M   'P 1'
#
loop_
_entity.id
_entity.type
_entity.pdbx_description
1 polymer ?
#
loop_
_entity_poly.entity_id
_entity_poly.type
_entity_poly.pdbx_seq_one_letter_code
_entity_poly.pdbx_strand_id
1 'polypeptide(L)'
;MIAALLLAALQPAAHGPPPVEGWDSLPVFPLPRVANVTDEAEFVRREVEAGRCAAALHDGATMRLSAPVAIRVDGSGVVRQIVPQAIGCPTVEQYTVGFLQALTRGGPGSSAPLRAGWYNLTVGYSW
;
A
#
# COMPACT_ATOMS: atom_id res chain seq x y z
N MET A 1 48.27 -2.16 -12.29
CA MET A 1 47.27 -1.28 -11.65
C MET A 1 45.99 -2.08 -11.56
N ILE A 2 45.64 -2.52 -10.36
CA ILE A 2 44.71 -3.63 -10.10
C ILE A 2 43.27 -3.13 -10.17
N ALA A 3 42.49 -3.80 -11.00
CA ALA A 3 41.05 -3.67 -11.12
C ALA A 3 40.36 -4.01 -9.80
N ALA A 4 39.56 -3.08 -9.27
CA ALA A 4 38.65 -3.36 -8.18
C ALA A 4 37.52 -2.33 -8.20
N LEU A 5 36.32 -2.72 -8.64
CA LEU A 5 35.04 -2.06 -8.33
C LEU A 5 33.88 -2.89 -8.92
N LEU A 6 33.65 -4.08 -8.36
CA LEU A 6 32.42 -4.85 -8.58
C LEU A 6 32.00 -5.50 -7.26
N LEU A 7 31.45 -4.70 -6.33
CA LEU A 7 30.76 -5.20 -5.13
C LEU A 7 29.68 -4.18 -4.73
N ALA A 8 28.54 -4.21 -5.42
CA ALA A 8 27.35 -3.46 -5.02
C ALA A 8 26.07 -4.11 -5.56
N ALA A 9 25.76 -5.35 -5.14
CA ALA A 9 24.41 -5.92 -5.35
C ALA A 9 24.17 -7.15 -4.46
N LEU A 10 24.30 -7.01 -3.14
CA LEU A 10 23.63 -7.91 -2.19
C LEU A 10 22.80 -7.03 -1.27
N GLN A 11 21.70 -6.49 -1.79
CA GLN A 11 20.66 -5.98 -0.92
C GLN A 11 19.98 -7.19 -0.29
N PRO A 12 20.02 -7.36 1.05
CA PRO A 12 19.21 -8.39 1.69
C PRO A 12 17.75 -8.14 1.31
N ALA A 13 17.06 -9.21 0.89
CA ALA A 13 15.62 -9.18 0.71
C ALA A 13 15.02 -8.54 1.98
N ALA A 14 14.33 -7.42 1.80
CA ALA A 14 13.76 -6.68 2.91
C ALA A 14 12.91 -7.66 3.73
N HIS A 15 13.31 -7.88 4.99
CA HIS A 15 12.45 -8.55 5.96
C HIS A 15 11.21 -7.67 6.06
N GLY A 16 10.11 -8.14 5.48
CA GLY A 16 8.83 -7.47 5.62
C GLY A 16 8.51 -7.28 7.11
N PRO A 17 7.75 -6.24 7.47
CA PRO A 17 7.26 -6.11 8.84
C PRO A 17 6.55 -7.41 9.28
N PRO A 18 6.59 -7.75 10.59
CA PRO A 18 5.96 -8.96 11.10
C PRO A 18 4.50 -9.04 10.63
N PRO A 19 4.01 -10.24 10.27
CA PRO A 19 2.65 -10.39 9.76
C PRO A 19 1.67 -9.87 10.80
N VAL A 20 0.74 -9.02 10.36
CA VAL A 20 -0.41 -8.65 11.19
C VAL A 20 -1.26 -9.90 11.32
N GLU A 21 -1.43 -10.42 12.54
CA GLU A 21 -2.32 -11.57 12.76
C GLU A 21 -3.79 -11.12 12.61
N GLY A 22 -4.61 -11.93 11.93
CA GLY A 22 -6.04 -11.67 11.81
C GLY A 22 -6.43 -10.48 10.93
N TRP A 23 -5.81 -10.31 9.75
CA TRP A 23 -6.12 -9.27 8.76
C TRP A 23 -7.62 -9.03 8.55
N ASP A 24 -8.38 -10.12 8.39
CA ASP A 24 -9.83 -10.07 8.12
C ASP A 24 -10.66 -9.59 9.31
N SER A 25 -10.08 -9.61 10.52
CA SER A 25 -10.73 -9.17 11.76
C SER A 25 -10.40 -7.73 12.15
N LEU A 26 -9.51 -7.06 11.41
CA LEU A 26 -9.13 -5.69 11.69
C LEU A 26 -10.31 -4.73 11.43
N PRO A 27 -10.51 -3.70 12.27
CA PRO A 27 -11.45 -2.63 11.97
C PRO A 27 -11.04 -1.88 10.71
N VAL A 28 -12.04 -1.40 9.95
CA VAL A 28 -11.79 -0.62 8.73
C VAL A 28 -11.29 0.78 9.07
N PHE A 29 -10.18 1.19 8.45
CA PHE A 29 -9.67 2.55 8.54
C PHE A 29 -10.61 3.50 7.75
N PRO A 30 -11.12 4.59 8.35
CA PRO A 30 -12.15 5.42 7.75
C PRO A 30 -11.57 6.39 6.70
N LEU A 31 -11.24 5.85 5.52
CA LEU A 31 -10.70 6.61 4.39
C LEU A 31 -11.43 6.24 3.08
N PRO A 32 -12.73 6.50 2.95
CA PRO A 32 -13.55 5.99 1.85
C PRO A 32 -13.06 6.46 0.46
N ARG A 33 -12.42 7.62 0.37
CA ARG A 33 -11.90 8.18 -0.90
C ARG A 33 -10.86 7.29 -1.61
N VAL A 34 -10.22 6.37 -0.90
CA VAL A 34 -9.21 5.48 -1.52
C VAL A 34 -9.79 4.17 -2.04
N ALA A 35 -11.09 3.92 -1.85
CA ALA A 35 -11.73 2.71 -2.36
C ALA A 35 -11.80 2.67 -3.89
N ASN A 36 -11.76 3.84 -4.55
CA ASN A 36 -11.70 3.95 -5.99
C ASN A 36 -10.91 5.20 -6.41
N VAL A 37 -9.65 4.99 -6.75
CA VAL A 37 -8.67 6.02 -7.11
C VAL A 37 -8.45 5.96 -8.61
N THR A 38 -8.75 7.06 -9.31
CA THR A 38 -8.58 7.20 -10.77
C THR A 38 -7.35 8.04 -11.09
N ASP A 39 -7.19 9.18 -10.44
CA ASP A 39 -6.20 10.18 -10.81
C ASP A 39 -4.78 9.69 -10.52
N GLU A 40 -4.60 8.96 -9.42
CA GLU A 40 -3.33 8.34 -9.03
C GLU A 40 -3.17 6.90 -9.57
N ALA A 41 -4.08 6.40 -10.42
CA ALA A 41 -3.98 5.05 -10.99
C ALA A 41 -2.94 4.92 -12.11
N GLU A 42 -2.43 6.04 -12.65
CA GLU A 42 -1.57 6.03 -13.83
C GLU A 42 -0.26 5.24 -13.62
N PHE A 43 0.33 5.33 -12.42
CA PHE A 43 1.50 4.52 -12.06
C PHE A 43 1.17 3.03 -12.07
N VAL A 44 0.05 2.65 -11.45
CA VAL A 44 -0.40 1.26 -11.36
C VAL A 44 -0.68 0.68 -12.73
N ARG A 45 -1.35 1.45 -13.60
CA ARG A 45 -1.57 1.09 -15.00
C ARG A 45 -0.25 0.76 -15.70
N ARG A 46 0.78 1.61 -15.58
CA ARG A 46 2.09 1.37 -16.22
C ARG A 46 2.80 0.13 -15.68
N GLU A 47 2.64 -0.20 -14.39
CA GLU A 47 3.20 -1.44 -13.83
C GLU A 47 2.50 -2.68 -14.40
N VAL A 48 1.19 -2.61 -14.62
CA VAL A 48 0.40 -3.69 -15.23
C VAL A 48 0.73 -3.87 -16.71
N GLU A 49 0.75 -2.78 -17.48
CA GLU A 49 1.09 -2.78 -18.92
C GLU A 49 2.50 -3.31 -19.17
N ALA A 50 3.44 -3.03 -18.27
CA ALA A 50 4.81 -3.52 -18.35
C ALA A 50 4.96 -4.98 -17.85
N GLY A 51 3.87 -5.64 -17.45
CA GLY A 51 3.88 -7.02 -16.96
C GLY A 51 4.52 -7.20 -15.57
N ARG A 52 4.78 -6.11 -14.84
CA ARG A 52 5.37 -6.14 -13.49
C ARG A 52 4.32 -6.40 -12.41
N CYS A 53 3.04 -6.20 -12.72
CA CYS A 53 1.94 -6.55 -11.83
C CYS A 53 0.81 -7.26 -12.58
N ALA A 54 0.51 -8.49 -12.16
CA ALA A 54 -0.54 -9.32 -12.74
C ALA A 54 -1.81 -9.41 -11.87
N ALA A 55 -1.85 -8.67 -10.75
CA ALA A 55 -2.96 -8.69 -9.79
C ALA A 55 -4.19 -7.87 -10.25
N ALA A 56 -4.08 -7.14 -11.36
CA ALA A 56 -5.18 -6.36 -11.90
C ALA A 56 -6.20 -7.26 -12.62
N LEU A 57 -7.48 -6.96 -12.45
CA LEU A 57 -8.61 -7.70 -13.01
C LEU A 57 -9.43 -6.78 -13.91
N HIS A 58 -10.03 -7.36 -14.96
CA HIS A 58 -11.06 -6.66 -15.74
C HIS A 58 -12.40 -6.71 -14.99
N ASP A 59 -13.02 -5.55 -14.83
CA ASP A 59 -14.39 -5.35 -14.35
C ASP A 59 -15.20 -4.71 -15.50
N GLY A 60 -15.67 -5.56 -16.41
CA GLY A 60 -16.27 -5.12 -17.66
C GLY A 60 -15.25 -4.40 -18.57
N ALA A 61 -15.48 -3.11 -18.81
CA ALA A 61 -14.62 -2.26 -19.63
C ALA A 61 -13.52 -1.52 -18.83
N THR A 62 -13.44 -1.74 -17.52
CA THR A 62 -12.54 -1.02 -16.62
C THR A 62 -11.54 -1.99 -16.01
N MET A 63 -10.28 -1.57 -15.91
CA MET A 63 -9.26 -2.30 -15.16
C MET A 63 -9.32 -1.91 -13.69
N ARG A 64 -9.24 -2.89 -12.79
CA ARG A 64 -9.23 -2.65 -11.35
C ARG A 64 -8.10 -3.41 -10.67
N LEU A 65 -7.45 -2.76 -9.71
CA LEU A 65 -6.48 -3.40 -8.82
C LEU A 65 -6.79 -3.02 -7.38
N SER A 66 -6.87 -4.01 -6.50
CA SER A 66 -7.01 -3.82 -5.06
C SER A 66 -5.67 -4.03 -4.36
N ALA A 67 -5.25 -3.05 -3.58
CA ALA A 67 -4.03 -3.08 -2.78
C ALA A 67 -4.42 -2.96 -1.28
N PRO A 68 -4.60 -4.09 -0.57
CA PRO A 68 -4.89 -4.08 0.84
C PRO A 68 -3.66 -3.72 1.67
N VAL A 69 -3.86 -2.97 2.74
CA VAL A 69 -2.85 -2.59 3.72
C VAL A 69 -3.39 -2.68 5.14
N ALA A 70 -2.48 -2.85 6.10
CA ALA A 70 -2.73 -2.65 7.51
C ALA A 70 -2.11 -1.32 7.96
N ILE A 71 -2.86 -0.54 8.73
CA ILE A 71 -2.44 0.77 9.23
C ILE A 71 -2.41 0.72 10.76
N ARG A 72 -1.26 1.07 11.36
CA ARG A 72 -1.12 1.20 12.82
C ARG A 72 -1.32 2.64 13.23
N VAL A 73 -2.24 2.85 14.16
CA VAL A 73 -2.54 4.15 14.77
C VAL A 73 -2.12 4.13 16.23
N ASP A 74 -1.50 5.20 16.72
CA ASP A 74 -1.14 5.32 18.15
C ASP A 74 -2.26 5.95 19.01
N GLY A 75 -2.00 6.12 20.30
CA GLY A 75 -2.95 6.72 21.24
C GLY A 75 -3.29 8.19 20.99
N SER A 76 -2.54 8.87 20.11
CA SER A 76 -2.82 10.24 19.66
C SER A 76 -3.65 10.30 18.37
N GLY A 77 -4.02 9.15 17.81
CA GLY A 77 -4.74 9.07 16.53
C GLY A 77 -3.84 9.24 15.31
N VAL A 78 -2.51 9.21 15.48
CA VAL A 78 -1.54 9.41 14.40
C VAL A 78 -1.17 8.08 13.77
N VAL A 79 -1.11 8.04 12.43
CA VAL A 79 -0.63 6.89 11.66
C VAL A 79 0.88 6.73 11.88
N ARG A 80 1.29 5.56 12.38
CA ARG A 80 2.68 5.23 12.70
C ARG A 80 3.31 4.23 11.76
N GLN A 81 2.50 3.39 11.14
CA GLN A 81 2.98 2.32 10.28
C GLN A 81 1.92 1.97 9.24
N ILE A 82 2.36 1.66 8.02
CA ILE A 82 1.53 1.13 6.95
C ILE A 82 2.25 -0.10 6.41
N VAL A 83 1.54 -1.22 6.37
CA VAL A 83 2.07 -2.53 5.96
C VAL A 83 1.22 -3.05 4.82
N PRO A 84 1.78 -3.30 3.62
CA PRO A 84 1.00 -3.91 2.55
C PRO A 84 0.67 -5.37 2.88
N GLN A 85 -0.55 -5.80 2.55
CA GLN A 85 -0.85 -7.22 2.37
C GLN A 85 -0.36 -7.58 0.97
N ALA A 86 0.58 -8.51 0.88
CA ALA A 86 1.22 -8.83 -0.39
C ALA A 86 0.19 -9.27 -1.44
N ILE A 87 0.23 -8.61 -2.60
CA ILE A 87 -0.51 -8.96 -3.82
C ILE A 87 0.44 -9.50 -4.90
N GLY A 88 1.73 -9.61 -4.60
CA GLY A 88 2.75 -10.07 -5.52
C GLY A 88 3.24 -8.99 -6.48
N CYS A 89 2.99 -7.71 -6.16
CA CYS A 89 3.39 -6.57 -6.98
C CYS A 89 4.22 -5.57 -6.14
N PRO A 90 5.51 -5.83 -5.86
CA PRO A 90 6.28 -5.05 -4.90
C PRO A 90 6.32 -3.54 -5.18
N THR A 91 6.42 -3.15 -6.46
CA THR A 91 6.43 -1.72 -6.86
C THR A 91 5.10 -1.04 -6.60
N VAL A 92 3.98 -1.71 -6.89
CA VAL A 92 2.62 -1.21 -6.61
C VAL A 92 2.37 -1.16 -5.11
N GLU A 93 2.76 -2.18 -4.35
CA GLU A 93 2.64 -2.23 -2.89
C GLU A 93 3.38 -1.06 -2.22
N GLN A 94 4.63 -0.79 -2.62
CA GLN A 94 5.40 0.35 -2.11
C GLN A 94 4.81 1.70 -2.53
N TYR A 95 4.32 1.79 -3.77
CA TYR A 95 3.61 2.97 -4.24
C TYR A 95 2.37 3.26 -3.39
N THR A 96 1.55 2.25 -3.10
CA THR A 96 0.37 2.36 -2.24
C THR A 96 0.74 2.83 -0.83
N VAL A 97 1.83 2.32 -0.25
CA VAL A 97 2.34 2.81 1.04
C VAL A 97 2.67 4.29 0.99
N GLY A 98 3.43 4.74 -0.02
CA GLY A 98 3.81 6.15 -0.19
C GLY A 98 2.60 7.07 -0.42
N PHE A 99 1.64 6.62 -1.22
CA PHE A 99 0.37 7.32 -1.45
C PHE A 99 -0.41 7.52 -0.15
N LEU A 100 -0.57 6.47 0.65
CA LEU A 100 -1.28 6.56 1.92
C LEU A 100 -0.54 7.42 2.95
N GLN A 101 0.79 7.32 3.03
CA GLN A 101 1.60 8.21 3.87
C GLN A 101 1.36 9.69 3.54
N ALA A 102 1.28 10.02 2.24
CA ALA A 102 0.98 11.38 1.81
C ALA A 102 -0.43 11.82 2.24
N LEU A 103 -1.42 10.94 2.09
CA LEU A 103 -2.81 11.20 2.43
C LEU A 103 -3.09 11.29 3.93
N THR A 104 -2.30 10.62 4.78
CA THR A 104 -2.50 10.59 6.23
C THR A 104 -1.58 11.54 6.99
N ARG A 105 -0.73 12.32 6.31
CA ARG A 105 0.17 13.29 6.94
C ARG A 105 -0.55 14.34 7.80
N GLY A 106 -1.78 14.69 7.46
CA GLY A 106 -2.65 15.62 8.22
C GLY A 106 -3.56 14.95 9.26
N GLY A 107 -3.41 13.64 9.48
CA GLY A 107 -4.32 12.83 10.30
C GLY A 107 -5.31 12.01 9.46
N PRO A 108 -6.08 11.12 10.10
CA PRO A 108 -7.13 10.37 9.43
C PRO A 108 -8.20 11.35 8.92
N GLY A 109 -8.65 11.21 7.67
CA GLY A 109 -9.67 12.10 7.08
C GLY A 109 -11.08 12.01 7.72
N SER A 110 -11.17 11.46 8.93
CA SER A 110 -12.37 11.27 9.73
C SER A 110 -12.43 12.30 10.85
N SER A 111 -13.61 12.87 11.11
CA SER A 111 -13.86 13.76 12.25
C SER A 111 -13.87 13.03 13.60
N ALA A 112 -14.03 11.70 13.59
CA ALA A 112 -14.01 10.88 14.81
C ALA A 112 -12.58 10.46 15.16
N PRO A 113 -12.15 10.58 16.44
CA PRO A 113 -10.85 10.13 16.88
C PRO A 113 -10.70 8.62 16.70
N LEU A 114 -9.61 8.21 16.05
CA LEU A 114 -9.25 6.81 15.92
C LEU A 114 -8.74 6.26 17.26
N ARG A 115 -9.11 5.01 17.56
CA ARG A 115 -8.52 4.28 18.68
C ARG A 115 -7.13 3.80 18.29
N ALA A 116 -6.24 3.69 19.27
CA ALA A 116 -4.96 3.05 19.04
C ALA A 116 -5.17 1.60 18.59
N GLY A 117 -4.39 1.14 17.62
CA GLY A 117 -4.48 -0.22 17.14
C GLY A 117 -4.19 -0.37 15.65
N TRP A 118 -4.43 -1.57 15.16
CA TRP A 118 -4.34 -1.92 13.74
C TRP A 118 -5.70 -1.80 13.07
N TYR A 119 -5.68 -1.32 11.84
CA TYR A 119 -6.83 -1.20 10.95
C TYR A 119 -6.51 -1.83 9.60
N ASN A 120 -7.52 -2.34 8.89
CA ASN A 120 -7.38 -2.67 7.47
C ASN A 120 -7.83 -1.49 6.59
N LEU A 121 -7.28 -1.42 5.40
CA LEU A 121 -7.70 -0.50 4.35
C LEU A 121 -7.39 -1.12 3.00
N THR A 122 -8.33 -1.06 2.06
CA THR A 122 -8.08 -1.46 0.68
C THR A 122 -8.06 -0.23 -0.20
N VAL A 123 -6.93 0.01 -0.87
CA VAL A 123 -6.84 1.01 -1.92
C VAL A 123 -7.26 0.36 -3.23
N GLY A 124 -8.32 0.87 -3.85
CA GLY A 124 -8.75 0.44 -5.17
C GLY A 124 -8.23 1.42 -6.21
N TYR A 125 -7.54 0.93 -7.23
CA TYR A 125 -7.16 1.70 -8.41
C TYR A 125 -8.04 1.28 -9.58
N SER A 126 -8.51 2.24 -10.37
CA SER A 126 -9.31 1.99 -11.57
C SER A 126 -8.89 2.87 -12.74
N TRP A 127 -8.80 2.30 -13.94
CA TRP A 127 -8.49 3.01 -15.19
C TRP A 127 -9.10 2.33 -16.42
#